data_AF-A0A969DS58-F1
#
_entry.id   AF-A0A969DS58-F1
#
_cell.length_a   1.000
_cell.length_b   1.000
_cell.length_c   1.000
_cell.angle_alpha   90.00
_cell.angle_beta   90.00
_cell.angle_gamma   90.00
#
_symmetry.space_group_name_H-M   'P 1'
#
loop_
_entity.id
_entity.type
_entity.pdbx_description
1 polymer ?
#
loop_
_entity_poly.entity_id
_entity_poly.type
_entity_poly.pdbx_seq_one_letter_code
_entity_poly.pdbx_strand_id
1 'polypeptide(L)'
;MHIIEIYLKLTAMPMSVQRKEAEGAEQVYQQVMAAIQSGTPNLLELTCEHQPDKKVSILTSEISAVQVYEKSGMATGGKRPGFAFAE
;
A
#
# COMPACT_ATOMS: atom_id res chain seq x y z
N MET A 1 -7.75 7.86 8.39
CA MET A 1 -7.81 6.81 7.34
C MET A 1 -6.39 6.44 7.01
N HIS A 2 -6.13 5.15 6.95
CA HIS A 2 -4.80 4.59 6.71
C HIS A 2 -4.65 4.25 5.23
N ILE A 3 -3.49 4.56 4.67
CA ILE A 3 -3.16 4.36 3.26
C ILE A 3 -2.03 3.34 3.19
N ILE A 4 -2.21 2.33 2.35
CA ILE A 4 -1.20 1.36 1.97
C ILE A 4 -0.87 1.63 0.51
N GLU A 5 0.37 2.02 0.23
CA GLU A 5 0.89 2.22 -1.11
C GLU A 5 1.75 1.02 -1.52
N ILE A 6 1.46 0.48 -2.70
CA ILE A 6 2.15 -0.65 -3.29
C ILE A 6 2.82 -0.15 -4.57
N TYR A 7 4.14 -0.22 -4.59
CA TYR A 7 4.96 0.21 -5.71
C TYR A 7 5.22 -0.98 -6.60
N LEU A 8 4.94 -0.83 -7.89
CA LEU A 8 5.20 -1.86 -8.88
C LEU A 8 6.39 -1.46 -9.75
N LYS A 9 7.17 -2.45 -10.16
CA LYS A 9 8.24 -2.29 -11.14
C LYS A 9 7.69 -1.60 -12.40
N LEU A 10 8.44 -0.63 -12.92
CA LEU A 10 8.14 0.08 -14.16
C LEU A 10 6.78 0.83 -14.17
N THR A 11 6.21 1.12 -13.00
CA THR A 11 4.99 1.93 -12.89
C THR A 11 5.30 3.31 -12.30
N ALA A 12 4.70 4.36 -12.87
CA ALA A 12 4.98 5.74 -12.49
C ALA A 12 4.30 6.18 -11.19
N MET A 13 3.22 5.49 -10.77
CA MET A 13 2.44 5.82 -9.58
C MET A 13 2.12 4.55 -8.79
N PRO A 14 2.15 4.59 -7.46
CA PRO A 14 1.81 3.45 -6.63
C PRO A 14 0.31 3.12 -6.69
N MET A 15 -0.02 1.85 -6.48
CA MET A 15 -1.38 1.42 -6.20
C MET A 15 -1.70 1.74 -4.74
N SER A 16 -2.82 2.40 -4.47
CA SER A 16 -3.21 2.76 -3.11
C SER A 16 -4.43 1.96 -2.65
N VAL A 17 -4.32 1.38 -1.46
CA VAL A 17 -5.42 0.73 -0.73
C VAL A 17 -5.68 1.51 0.55
N GLN A 18 -6.96 1.72 0.89
CA GLN A 18 -7.32 2.44 2.11
C GLN A 18 -8.09 1.55 3.08
N ARG A 19 -7.78 1.74 4.37
CA ARG A 19 -8.44 1.13 5.52
C ARG A 19 -8.84 2.21 6.51
N LYS A 20 -9.99 2.04 7.16
CA LYS A 20 -10.45 2.94 8.21
C LYS A 20 -9.55 2.76 9.43
N GLU A 21 -9.46 1.53 9.93
CA GLU A 21 -8.73 1.18 11.14
C GLU A 21 -7.25 0.89 10.90
N ALA A 22 -6.42 1.19 11.89
CA ALA A 22 -4.97 0.95 11.85
C ALA A 22 -4.64 -0.55 11.76
N GLU A 23 -5.38 -1.37 12.51
CA GLU A 23 -5.21 -2.83 12.50
C GLU A 23 -5.45 -3.42 11.10
N GLY A 24 -6.53 -2.99 10.43
CA GLY A 24 -6.82 -3.44 9.08
C GLY A 24 -5.75 -3.01 8.07
N ALA A 25 -5.10 -1.86 8.30
CA ALA A 25 -3.99 -1.41 7.45
C ALA A 25 -2.73 -2.24 7.66
N GLU A 26 -2.40 -2.54 8.92
CA GLU A 26 -1.25 -3.39 9.28
C GLU A 26 -1.43 -4.81 8.75
N GLN A 27 -2.63 -5.39 8.85
CA GLN A 27 -2.94 -6.70 8.28
C GLN A 27 -2.66 -6.75 6.76
N VAL A 28 -3.07 -5.71 6.01
CA VAL A 28 -2.79 -5.63 4.57
C VAL A 28 -1.29 -5.47 4.31
N TYR A 29 -0.60 -4.64 5.09
CA TYR A 29 0.85 -4.46 4.97
C TYR A 29 1.59 -5.80 5.16
N GLN A 30 1.27 -6.55 6.22
CA GLN A 30 1.85 -7.86 6.49
C GLN A 30 1.50 -8.88 5.41
N GLN A 31 0.27 -8.85 4.89
CA GLN A 31 -0.15 -9.71 3.77
C GLN A 31 0.71 -9.47 2.53
N VAL A 32 0.95 -8.21 2.16
CA VAL A 32 1.80 -7.84 1.01
C VAL A 32 3.25 -8.28 1.26
N MET A 33 3.79 -8.01 2.46
CA MET A 33 5.15 -8.41 2.84
C MET A 33 5.36 -9.93 2.76
N ALA A 34 4.43 -10.70 3.33
CA ALA A 34 4.49 -12.16 3.29
C ALA A 34 4.43 -12.69 1.85
N ALA A 35 3.61 -12.08 0.99
CA ALA A 35 3.50 -12.49 -0.39
C ALA A 35 4.80 -12.24 -1.17
N ILE A 36 5.46 -11.09 -0.95
CA ILE A 36 6.78 -10.79 -1.52
C ILE A 36 7.84 -11.77 -1.01
N GLN A 37 7.87 -12.00 0.31
CA GLN A 37 8.86 -12.85 0.98
C GLN A 37 8.72 -14.34 0.63
N SER A 38 7.54 -14.78 0.19
CA SER A 38 7.31 -16.17 -0.24
C SER A 38 8.22 -16.60 -1.40
N GLY A 39 8.76 -15.66 -2.17
CA GLY A 39 9.63 -15.91 -3.33
C GLY A 39 8.94 -16.61 -4.50
N THR A 40 7.66 -16.97 -4.36
CA THR A 40 6.87 -17.67 -5.37
C THR A 40 5.87 -16.68 -5.98
N PRO A 41 6.00 -16.33 -7.26
CA PRO A 41 5.05 -15.43 -7.91
C PRO A 41 3.61 -15.94 -7.81
N ASN A 42 2.73 -15.08 -7.32
CA ASN A 42 1.29 -15.36 -7.22
C ASN A 42 0.49 -14.07 -7.45
N LEU A 43 -0.84 -14.22 -7.57
CA LEU A 43 -1.75 -13.09 -7.64
C LEU A 43 -2.22 -12.72 -6.23
N LEU A 44 -2.03 -11.47 -5.86
CA LEU A 44 -2.54 -10.87 -4.63
C LEU A 44 -3.75 -9.98 -4.97
N GLU A 45 -4.94 -10.41 -4.57
CA GLU A 45 -6.16 -9.61 -4.66
C GLU A 45 -6.31 -8.72 -3.42
N LEU A 46 -6.59 -7.43 -3.63
CA LEU A 46 -6.80 -6.43 -2.60
C LEU A 46 -8.10 -5.68 -2.85
N THR A 47 -8.77 -5.33 -1.75
CA THR A 47 -10.01 -4.52 -1.73
C THR A 47 -9.73 -3.20 -1.04
N CYS A 48 -10.55 -2.18 -1.31
CA CYS A 48 -10.45 -0.87 -0.69
C CYS A 48 -11.75 -0.47 0.01
N GLU A 49 -11.69 -0.07 1.28
CA GLU A 49 -12.89 0.36 2.01
C GLU A 49 -13.41 1.72 1.56
N HIS A 50 -12.58 2.53 0.90
CA HIS A 50 -13.01 3.79 0.28
C HIS A 50 -13.79 3.57 -1.02
N GLN A 51 -13.53 2.46 -1.72
CA GLN A 51 -14.18 2.07 -2.97
C GLN A 51 -14.56 0.58 -2.90
N PRO A 52 -15.61 0.23 -2.15
CA PRO A 52 -15.92 -1.16 -1.79
C PRO A 52 -16.23 -2.05 -3.00
N ASP A 53 -16.77 -1.47 -4.09
CA ASP A 53 -17.08 -2.19 -5.33
C ASP A 53 -15.86 -2.42 -6.24
N LYS A 54 -14.68 -1.91 -5.85
CA LYS A 54 -13.45 -2.03 -6.62
C LYS A 54 -12.49 -3.03 -5.98
N LYS A 55 -12.04 -3.98 -6.81
CA LYS A 55 -10.98 -4.94 -6.51
C LYS A 55 -9.78 -4.68 -7.42
N VAL A 56 -8.58 -4.95 -6.92
CA VAL A 56 -7.35 -4.91 -7.70
C VAL A 56 -6.57 -6.18 -7.43
N SER A 57 -6.05 -6.80 -8.49
CA SER A 57 -5.15 -7.95 -8.38
C SER A 57 -3.77 -7.56 -8.90
N ILE A 58 -2.73 -7.93 -8.16
CA ILE A 58 -1.35 -7.57 -8.43
C ILE A 58 -0.52 -8.85 -8.49
N LEU A 59 0.34 -8.96 -9.51
CA LEU A 59 1.33 -10.03 -9.54
C LEU A 59 2.46 -9.71 -8.55
N THR A 60 2.69 -10.58 -7.58
CA THR A 60 3.60 -10.30 -6.46
C THR A 60 5.06 -10.20 -6.87
N SER A 61 5.45 -10.82 -8.00
CA SER A 61 6.78 -10.62 -8.59
C SER A 61 7.03 -9.19 -9.07
N GLU A 62 5.98 -8.40 -9.30
CA GLU A 62 6.09 -7.02 -9.77
C GLU A 62 6.15 -6.01 -8.63
N ILE A 63 5.90 -6.42 -7.40
CA ILE A 63 5.94 -5.50 -6.25
C ILE A 63 7.40 -5.20 -5.91
N SER A 64 7.74 -3.91 -5.93
CA SER A 64 9.08 -3.42 -5.57
C SER A 64 9.16 -2.88 -4.14
N ALA A 65 8.05 -2.37 -3.61
CA ALA A 65 7.97 -1.89 -2.23
C ALA A 65 6.51 -1.80 -1.76
N VAL A 66 6.33 -1.79 -0.45
CA VAL A 66 5.05 -1.47 0.21
C VAL A 66 5.29 -0.47 1.34
N GLN A 67 4.40 0.50 1.48
CA GLN A 67 4.43 1.51 2.54
C GLN A 67 3.03 1.64 3.16
N VAL A 68 2.95 1.82 4.47
CA VAL A 68 1.70 2.13 5.18
C VAL A 68 1.86 3.43 6.00
N TYR A 69 0.84 4.27 6.01
CA TYR A 69 0.81 5.50 6.82
C TYR A 69 -0.60 5.96 7.12
N GLU A 70 -0.77 6.73 8.19
CA GLU A 70 -2.01 7.43 8.47
C GLU A 70 -2.07 8.75 7.69
N LYS A 71 -3.18 8.99 7.00
CA LYS A 71 -3.50 10.32 6.44
C LYS A 71 -3.97 11.24 7.56
N SER A 72 -3.03 11.74 8.37
CA SER A 72 -3.29 12.82 9.33
C SER A 72 -3.39 14.16 8.59
N GLY A 73 -4.33 15.02 9.00
CA GLY A 73 -4.73 16.24 8.26
C GLY A 73 -3.69 17.35 8.12
N MET A 74 -2.41 17.11 8.47
CA MET A 74 -1.32 18.09 8.44
C MET A 74 -0.18 17.65 7.52
N ALA A 75 -0.41 17.77 6.21
CA ALA A 75 0.67 17.87 5.22
C ALA A 75 0.15 18.56 3.95
N THR A 76 -0.12 19.85 4.05
CA THR A 76 -0.19 20.74 2.89
C THR A 76 1.21 20.92 2.32
N GLY A 77 1.55 20.17 1.26
CA GLY A 77 2.79 20.39 0.51
C GLY A 77 3.37 19.09 -0.02
N GLY A 78 3.26 18.87 -1.32
CA GLY A 78 3.63 17.61 -1.97
C GLY A 78 5.09 17.24 -1.78
N LYS A 79 5.35 16.14 -1.08
CA LYS A 79 6.47 15.19 -1.23
C LYS A 79 6.18 13.97 -0.36
N ARG A 80 5.72 12.84 -0.94
CA ARG A 80 5.93 11.51 -0.36
C ARG A 80 6.07 10.53 -1.52
N PRO A 81 7.21 9.83 -1.58
CA PRO A 81 7.28 8.50 -0.95
C PRO A 81 8.50 8.32 -0.03
N GLY A 82 8.38 7.43 0.97
CA GLY A 82 9.41 7.22 2.01
C GLY A 82 9.33 8.17 3.21
N PHE A 83 10.27 8.04 4.15
CA PHE A 83 10.33 8.88 5.36
C PHE A 83 10.92 10.26 5.04
N ALA A 84 10.31 11.32 5.58
CA ALA A 84 10.91 12.65 5.66
C ALA A 84 10.83 13.14 7.11
N PHE A 85 11.98 13.54 7.66
CA PHE A 85 12.10 14.23 8.94
C PHE A 85 12.50 15.68 8.67
N ALA A 86 11.80 16.62 9.28
CA ALA A 86 12.39 17.84 9.78
C ALA A 86 11.76 18.04 11.16
N GLU A 87 12.61 18.29 12.16
CA GLU A 87 12.23 18.67 13.53
C GLU A 87 11.20 19.81 13.54
#